data_AF-A0A0S4QIJ3-F1
#
_entry.id   AF-A0A0S4QIJ3-F1
#
_cell.length_a   1.000
_cell.length_b   1.000
_cell.length_c   1.000
_cell.angle_alpha   90.00
_cell.angle_beta   90.00
_cell.angle_gamma   90.00
#
_symmetry.space_group_name_H-M   'P 1'
#
loop_
_entity.id
_entity.type
_entity.pdbx_description
1 polymer ?
#
loop_
_entity_poly.entity_id
_entity_poly.type
_entity_poly.pdbx_seq_one_letter_code
_entity_poly.pdbx_strand_id
1 'polypeptide(L)'
;MNRATTQRTWENDRVLLDQAYSPGLYVPDLAYHLDEYAARSALARRTLRWEEISYGPSYAEALHFFPAVAGSTSAARSSAVHASRAPYSAHRGAPLMIFIHGGYWRDPSRWESSFAAADFVRAGAAFAALGYGPAPEFRLDDIVAQVRRGVLWLYRHATELGVDPGQIFLAGASAGAQLAAMCLVDHWLPITLRVRDVIRGACLVSGVYELETLRHSYLGEAFGLSAAEAARNSPLRHVFRAANRAPRAHQPGAGLPPLVLASGERETAAFAAQHGWYEAALRQAGAHVTSLVAAARHHFDLPLGLGDPATPLGRATLAQLRVGPGPELRSGPELRSGPELGPGPNQRSAGVMRRR
;
A
#
# COMPACT_ATOMS: atom_id res chain seq x y z
N MET A 1 -1.74 -24.22 -4.46
CA MET A 1 -2.85 -24.85 -3.70
C MET A 1 -4.11 -24.00 -3.90
N ASN A 2 -5.28 -24.57 -4.21
CA ASN A 2 -6.52 -23.79 -4.36
C ASN A 2 -7.02 -23.35 -2.96
N ARG A 3 -7.65 -22.17 -2.85
CA ARG A 3 -8.20 -21.59 -1.60
C ARG A 3 -8.95 -22.62 -0.75
N ALA A 4 -9.83 -23.40 -1.37
CA ALA A 4 -10.64 -24.41 -0.69
C ALA A 4 -9.82 -25.57 -0.07
N THR A 5 -8.61 -25.82 -0.56
CA THR A 5 -7.69 -26.83 -0.01
C THR A 5 -6.93 -26.26 1.17
N THR A 6 -6.34 -25.07 1.02
CA THR A 6 -5.61 -24.39 2.10
C THR A 6 -6.52 -24.10 3.29
N GLN A 7 -7.74 -23.63 3.03
CA GLN A 7 -8.73 -23.37 4.07
C GLN A 7 -9.12 -24.65 4.82
N ARG A 8 -9.35 -25.77 4.11
CA ARG A 8 -9.63 -27.07 4.74
C ARG A 8 -8.49 -27.60 5.60
N THR A 9 -7.24 -27.36 5.21
CA THR A 9 -6.09 -27.77 6.02
C THR A 9 -6.06 -27.05 7.36
N TRP A 10 -6.36 -25.76 7.41
CA TRP A 10 -6.38 -24.98 8.65
C TRP A 10 -7.65 -25.17 9.47
N GLU A 11 -8.81 -25.38 8.84
CA GLU A 11 -10.06 -25.72 9.54
C GLU A 11 -9.92 -27.02 10.36
N ASN A 12 -9.04 -27.93 9.94
CA ASN A 12 -8.76 -29.18 10.64
C ASN A 12 -7.70 -29.06 11.75
N ASP A 13 -6.97 -27.93 11.84
CA ASP A 13 -5.93 -27.71 12.85
C ASP A 13 -5.88 -26.24 13.28
N ARG A 14 -6.55 -25.97 14.41
CA ARG A 14 -6.64 -24.63 15.00
C ARG A 14 -5.27 -24.07 15.42
N VAL A 15 -4.33 -24.90 15.85
CA VAL A 15 -3.00 -24.43 16.28
C VAL A 15 -2.22 -23.92 15.08
N LEU A 16 -2.25 -24.65 13.97
CA LEU A 16 -1.63 -24.20 12.73
C LEU A 16 -2.28 -22.92 12.20
N LEU A 17 -3.60 -22.80 12.32
CA LEU A 17 -4.33 -21.59 11.94
C LEU A 17 -3.90 -20.38 12.79
N ASP A 18 -3.82 -20.54 14.11
CA ASP A 18 -3.40 -19.46 15.04
C ASP A 18 -1.97 -19.02 14.75
N GLN A 19 -1.06 -19.97 14.53
CA GLN A 19 0.32 -19.67 14.12
C GLN A 19 0.37 -18.95 12.77
N ALA A 20 -0.44 -19.38 11.80
CA ALA A 20 -0.50 -18.76 10.49
C ALA A 20 -1.00 -17.31 10.55
N TYR A 21 -1.89 -16.97 11.47
CA TYR A 21 -2.34 -15.59 11.73
C TYR A 21 -1.52 -14.84 12.79
N SER A 22 -0.36 -15.37 13.18
CA SER A 22 0.53 -14.71 14.15
C SER A 22 1.86 -14.31 13.48
N PRO A 23 1.89 -13.23 12.68
CA PRO A 23 3.10 -12.85 11.94
C PRO A 23 4.28 -12.54 12.86
N GLY A 24 4.02 -12.12 14.11
CA GLY A 24 5.05 -11.85 15.11
C GLY A 24 5.85 -13.08 15.55
N LEU A 25 5.32 -14.30 15.38
CA LEU A 25 6.01 -15.53 15.84
C LEU A 25 7.32 -15.80 15.09
N TYR A 26 7.47 -15.29 13.88
CA TYR A 26 8.60 -15.59 13.00
C TYR A 26 9.52 -14.39 12.78
N VAL A 27 9.30 -13.30 13.51
CA VAL A 27 10.07 -12.07 13.40
C VAL A 27 11.02 -11.97 14.59
N PRO A 28 12.34 -12.01 14.35
CA PRO A 28 13.33 -11.70 15.38
C PRO A 28 13.11 -10.28 15.89
N ASP A 29 13.02 -10.10 17.20
CA ASP A 29 12.87 -8.79 17.85
C ASP A 29 11.68 -7.96 17.31
N LEU A 30 10.47 -8.48 17.48
CA LEU A 30 9.25 -7.76 17.13
C LEU A 30 9.17 -6.37 17.79
N ALA A 31 9.66 -6.24 19.02
CA ALA A 31 9.64 -4.99 19.77
C ALA A 31 10.44 -3.89 19.05
N TYR A 32 11.64 -4.22 18.55
CA TYR A 32 12.46 -3.30 17.76
C TYR A 32 11.68 -2.66 16.60
N HIS A 33 10.92 -3.46 15.83
CA HIS A 33 10.19 -2.95 14.68
C HIS A 33 9.00 -2.07 15.07
N LEU A 34 8.31 -2.39 16.16
CA LEU A 34 7.22 -1.57 16.68
C LEU A 34 7.75 -0.24 17.24
N ASP A 35 8.88 -0.28 17.95
CA ASP A 35 9.58 0.91 18.43
C ASP A 35 10.08 1.77 17.27
N GLU A 36 10.50 1.15 16.16
CA GLU A 36 10.91 1.88 14.96
C GLU A 36 9.74 2.66 14.32
N TYR A 37 8.53 2.10 14.28
CA TYR A 37 7.33 2.84 13.86
C TYR A 37 7.07 4.05 14.75
N ALA A 38 7.12 3.86 16.06
CA ALA A 38 6.90 4.92 17.03
C ALA A 38 7.97 6.02 16.93
N ALA A 39 9.25 5.63 16.86
CA ALA A 39 10.38 6.53 16.80
C ALA A 39 10.37 7.37 15.52
N ARG A 40 10.16 6.76 14.35
CA ARG A 40 10.07 7.46 13.05
C ARG A 40 8.85 8.38 13.01
N SER A 41 7.71 7.96 13.54
CA SER A 41 6.50 8.79 13.61
C SER A 41 6.69 10.00 14.52
N ALA A 42 7.29 9.81 15.69
CA ALA A 42 7.61 10.90 16.60
C ALA A 42 8.65 11.86 16.00
N LEU A 43 9.65 11.33 15.27
CA LEU A 43 10.61 12.16 14.54
C LEU A 43 9.91 13.02 13.49
N ALA A 44 9.04 12.44 12.67
CA ALA A 44 8.28 13.17 11.66
C ALA A 44 7.49 14.34 12.28
N ARG A 45 6.81 14.12 13.41
CA ARG A 45 6.07 15.17 14.13
C ARG A 45 6.97 16.23 14.79
N ARG A 46 8.23 15.91 15.09
CA ARG A 46 9.21 16.89 15.60
C ARG A 46 9.84 17.73 14.49
N THR A 47 10.01 17.17 13.30
CA THR A 47 10.81 17.80 12.23
C THR A 47 9.99 18.41 11.10
N LEU A 48 8.76 17.97 10.91
CA LEU A 48 7.87 18.44 9.85
C LEU A 48 6.78 19.33 10.42
N ARG A 49 6.23 20.22 9.59
CA ARG A 49 4.93 20.83 9.89
C ARG A 49 3.86 19.75 9.82
N TRP A 50 2.98 19.72 10.80
CA TRP A 50 1.83 18.83 10.82
C TRP A 50 0.71 19.42 11.67
N GLU A 51 -0.50 18.90 11.48
CA GLU A 51 -1.70 19.29 12.21
C GLU A 51 -2.50 18.02 12.56
N GLU A 52 -3.10 17.99 13.75
CA GLU A 52 -4.11 16.97 14.09
C GLU A 52 -5.48 17.49 13.66
N ILE A 53 -6.22 16.65 12.93
CA ILE A 53 -7.50 17.03 12.35
C ILE A 53 -8.54 15.97 12.69
N SER A 54 -9.62 16.40 13.35
CA SER A 54 -10.80 15.55 13.55
C SER A 54 -11.63 15.49 12.28
N TYR A 55 -11.97 14.28 11.83
CA TYR A 55 -12.80 14.05 10.64
C TYR A 55 -14.17 13.44 10.96
N GLY A 56 -14.40 13.07 12.22
CA GLY A 56 -15.63 12.40 12.67
C GLY A 56 -15.94 12.64 14.15
N PRO A 57 -17.05 12.07 14.63
CA PRO A 57 -17.59 12.36 15.97
C PRO A 57 -16.84 11.67 17.12
N SER A 58 -16.11 10.58 16.89
CA SER A 58 -15.41 9.86 17.96
C SER A 58 -14.00 10.41 18.21
N TYR A 59 -13.45 10.15 19.40
CA TYR A 59 -12.07 10.50 19.76
C TYR A 59 -11.02 9.86 18.84
N ALA A 60 -11.39 8.74 18.20
CA ALA A 60 -10.51 7.97 17.35
C ALA A 60 -10.54 8.46 15.90
N GLU A 61 -11.56 9.22 15.52
CA GLU A 61 -11.75 9.78 14.18
C GLU A 61 -10.96 11.08 13.97
N ALA A 62 -9.64 10.96 14.14
CA ALA A 62 -8.67 12.01 13.91
C ALA A 62 -7.49 11.50 13.07
N LEU A 63 -6.79 12.41 12.43
CA LEU A 63 -5.62 12.12 11.59
C LEU A 63 -4.49 13.10 11.85
N HIS A 64 -3.25 12.66 11.60
CA HIS A 64 -2.11 13.57 11.48
C HIS A 64 -1.91 13.93 10.02
N PHE A 65 -2.05 15.21 9.69
CA PHE A 65 -1.86 15.73 8.35
C PHE A 65 -0.51 16.44 8.23
N PHE A 66 0.26 16.07 7.22
CA PHE A 66 1.55 16.66 6.88
C PHE A 66 1.43 17.28 5.47
N PRO A 67 1.41 18.63 5.34
CA PRO A 67 1.29 19.28 4.04
C PRO A 67 2.54 19.07 3.18
N ALA A 68 2.36 19.07 1.86
CA ALA A 68 3.47 19.10 0.91
C ALA A 68 4.24 20.43 0.99
N VAL A 69 5.56 20.39 0.79
CA VAL A 69 6.42 21.58 0.78
C VAL A 69 6.72 22.00 -0.66
N ALA A 70 6.58 23.30 -0.98
CA ALA A 70 6.94 23.83 -2.29
C ALA A 70 8.46 23.75 -2.53
N GLY A 71 8.87 23.23 -3.69
CA GLY A 71 10.27 23.09 -4.12
C GLY A 71 10.72 21.68 -4.52
N SER A 72 9.86 20.66 -4.35
CA SER A 72 10.21 19.25 -4.63
C SER A 72 9.90 18.76 -6.05
N THR A 73 9.19 19.53 -6.89
CA THR A 73 8.91 19.09 -8.27
C THR A 73 10.12 19.36 -9.16
N SER A 74 10.40 18.41 -10.07
CA SER A 74 11.49 18.50 -11.05
C SER A 74 11.50 19.78 -11.90
N ALA A 75 10.39 20.54 -11.93
CA ALA A 75 10.24 21.75 -12.73
C ALA A 75 10.87 23.02 -12.10
N ALA A 76 11.28 23.00 -10.83
CA ALA A 76 11.74 24.20 -10.11
C ALA A 76 13.23 24.20 -9.75
N ARG A 77 14.07 23.39 -10.39
CA ARG A 77 15.53 23.34 -10.11
C ARG A 77 16.36 24.36 -10.89
N SER A 78 15.91 25.59 -10.97
CA SER A 78 16.79 26.71 -11.35
C SER A 78 16.60 27.84 -10.36
N SER A 79 17.68 28.11 -9.60
CA SER A 79 17.85 29.22 -8.67
C SER A 79 17.09 29.13 -7.32
N ALA A 80 17.80 28.72 -6.26
CA ALA A 80 17.91 29.52 -5.04
C ALA A 80 18.94 28.90 -4.07
N VAL A 81 20.17 29.39 -4.14
CA VAL A 81 21.12 29.36 -3.02
C VAL A 81 20.81 30.61 -2.20
N HIS A 82 19.99 30.48 -1.15
CA HIS A 82 19.95 31.31 0.07
C HIS A 82 18.68 30.97 0.86
N ALA A 83 18.80 30.13 1.88
CA ALA A 83 17.72 29.82 2.81
C ALA A 83 17.57 30.98 3.82
N SER A 84 16.53 31.80 3.64
CA SER A 84 16.03 32.72 4.66
C SER A 84 14.62 32.31 5.09
N ARG A 85 14.24 32.62 6.34
CA ARG A 85 12.96 32.31 7.01
C ARG A 85 11.76 33.06 6.39
N ALA A 86 11.52 32.90 5.09
CA ALA A 86 10.28 33.30 4.43
C ALA A 86 9.24 32.15 4.54
N PRO A 87 7.92 32.44 4.62
CA PRO A 87 6.91 31.41 4.75
C PRO A 87 6.91 30.53 3.49
N TYR A 88 7.28 29.25 3.64
CA TYR A 88 7.13 28.25 2.60
C TYR A 88 5.66 28.24 2.18
N SER A 89 5.38 28.71 0.97
CA SER A 89 4.04 28.60 0.39
C SER A 89 3.73 27.11 0.25
N ALA A 90 2.59 26.67 0.79
CA ALA A 90 2.12 25.30 0.57
C ALA A 90 2.05 25.04 -0.95
N HIS A 91 2.60 23.92 -1.41
CA HIS A 91 2.44 23.52 -2.81
C HIS A 91 0.95 23.30 -3.06
N ARG A 92 0.30 24.20 -3.81
CA ARG A 92 -1.13 24.03 -4.13
C ARG A 92 -1.29 22.89 -5.14
N GLY A 93 -2.23 22.00 -4.89
CA GLY A 93 -2.53 20.87 -5.76
C GLY A 93 -1.56 19.70 -5.65
N ALA A 94 -1.00 19.44 -4.47
CA ALA A 94 -0.12 18.29 -4.26
C ALA A 94 -0.92 16.96 -4.21
N PRO A 95 -0.34 15.83 -4.63
CA PRO A 95 -0.94 14.52 -4.36
C PRO A 95 -0.92 14.23 -2.86
N LEU A 96 -1.90 13.44 -2.40
CA LEU A 96 -2.02 13.01 -1.01
C LEU A 96 -1.88 11.50 -0.90
N MET A 97 -0.97 11.05 -0.04
CA MET A 97 -0.97 9.68 0.48
C MET A 97 -1.70 9.61 1.82
N ILE A 98 -2.78 8.82 1.88
CA ILE A 98 -3.47 8.49 3.13
C ILE A 98 -2.98 7.11 3.58
N PHE A 99 -2.30 7.04 4.72
CA PHE A 99 -1.86 5.78 5.31
C PHE A 99 -2.82 5.32 6.42
N ILE A 100 -3.23 4.06 6.34
CA ILE A 100 -4.10 3.38 7.31
C ILE A 100 -3.28 2.27 7.97
N HIS A 101 -3.13 2.35 9.29
CA HIS A 101 -2.27 1.43 10.03
C HIS A 101 -2.86 0.02 10.19
N GLY A 102 -1.98 -0.92 10.51
CA GLY A 102 -2.33 -2.31 10.78
C GLY A 102 -2.72 -2.55 12.23
N GLY A 103 -2.40 -3.76 12.71
CA GLY A 103 -2.53 -4.06 14.14
C GLY A 103 -3.72 -4.92 14.54
N TYR A 104 -4.26 -5.70 13.61
CA TYR A 104 -5.53 -6.43 13.80
C TYR A 104 -6.64 -5.54 14.37
N TRP A 105 -6.76 -4.32 13.83
CA TRP A 105 -7.76 -3.33 14.24
C TRP A 105 -7.68 -2.92 15.72
N ARG A 106 -6.59 -3.24 16.43
CA ARG A 106 -6.41 -2.98 17.86
C ARG A 106 -5.26 -2.02 18.12
N ASP A 107 -4.04 -2.41 17.76
CA ASP A 107 -2.82 -1.61 18.04
C ASP A 107 -1.83 -1.74 16.88
N PRO A 108 -1.23 -0.65 16.36
CA PRO A 108 -1.01 0.61 17.07
C PRO A 108 -2.09 1.66 16.75
N SER A 109 -1.78 2.95 16.89
CA SER A 109 -2.69 4.07 16.62
C SER A 109 -2.13 5.04 15.57
N ARG A 110 -2.85 6.13 15.28
CA ARG A 110 -2.34 7.24 14.46
C ARG A 110 -0.99 7.83 14.93
N TRP A 111 -0.65 7.67 16.21
CA TRP A 111 0.60 8.17 16.79
C TRP A 111 1.84 7.41 16.33
N GLU A 112 1.71 6.14 15.96
CA GLU A 112 2.79 5.30 15.43
C GLU A 112 2.73 5.17 13.90
N SER A 113 1.85 5.94 13.25
CA SER A 113 1.49 5.77 11.85
C SER A 113 2.04 6.84 10.91
N SER A 114 2.91 7.73 11.40
CA SER A 114 3.51 8.82 10.62
C SER A 114 4.93 8.50 10.13
N PHE A 115 5.38 7.24 10.25
CA PHE A 115 6.78 6.85 9.98
C PHE A 115 7.23 7.12 8.53
N ALA A 116 6.31 7.14 7.56
CA ALA A 116 6.61 7.40 6.15
C ALA A 116 6.39 8.87 5.74
N ALA A 117 5.90 9.73 6.65
CA ALA A 117 5.51 11.10 6.31
C ALA A 117 6.68 11.91 5.71
N ALA A 118 7.88 11.77 6.29
CA ALA A 118 9.07 12.48 5.81
C ALA A 118 9.43 12.13 4.36
N ASP A 119 9.19 10.88 3.95
CA ASP A 119 9.50 10.44 2.59
C ASP A 119 8.54 11.00 1.56
N PHE A 120 7.24 10.98 1.85
CA PHE A 120 6.23 11.57 0.98
C PHE A 120 6.35 13.10 0.91
N VAL A 121 6.55 13.76 2.04
CA VAL A 121 6.73 15.23 2.09
C VAL A 121 7.96 15.65 1.26
N ARG A 122 9.08 14.91 1.37
CA ARG A 122 10.29 15.16 0.59
C ARG A 122 10.11 14.85 -0.90
N ALA A 123 9.21 13.94 -1.25
CA ALA A 123 8.86 13.65 -2.64
C ALA A 123 7.88 14.67 -3.24
N GLY A 124 7.35 15.60 -2.44
CA GLY A 124 6.41 16.63 -2.87
C GLY A 124 4.93 16.23 -2.74
N ALA A 125 4.64 15.18 -1.97
CA ALA A 125 3.29 14.74 -1.65
C ALA A 125 2.90 15.15 -0.22
N ALA A 126 1.62 15.43 0.00
CA ALA A 126 1.06 15.49 1.34
C ALA A 126 0.90 14.07 1.90
N PHE A 127 0.91 13.95 3.22
CA PHE A 127 0.73 12.66 3.89
C PHE A 127 -0.31 12.79 5.02
N ALA A 128 -1.21 11.83 5.12
CA ALA A 128 -2.16 11.73 6.22
C ALA A 128 -2.03 10.37 6.91
N ALA A 129 -1.69 10.35 8.20
CA ALA A 129 -1.81 9.16 9.03
C ALA A 129 -3.23 9.11 9.61
N LEU A 130 -4.10 8.29 9.03
CA LEU A 130 -5.50 8.19 9.43
C LEU A 130 -5.65 7.30 10.67
N GLY A 131 -6.23 7.86 11.74
CA GLY A 131 -6.63 7.08 12.92
C GLY A 131 -8.00 6.45 12.75
N TYR A 132 -8.28 5.43 13.55
CA TYR A 132 -9.61 4.84 13.73
C TYR A 132 -9.67 4.19 15.12
N GLY A 133 -10.88 3.84 15.57
CA GLY A 133 -11.12 3.28 16.90
C GLY A 133 -10.70 1.81 17.01
N PRO A 134 -10.11 1.39 18.14
CA PRO A 134 -9.64 0.02 18.30
C PRO A 134 -10.80 -0.96 18.60
N ALA A 135 -10.66 -2.20 18.14
CA ALA A 135 -11.47 -3.31 18.62
C ALA A 135 -11.04 -3.72 20.05
N PRO A 136 -11.95 -4.23 20.91
CA PRO A 136 -13.37 -4.49 20.64
C PRO A 136 -14.29 -3.29 20.93
N GLU A 137 -13.75 -2.13 21.32
CA GLU A 137 -14.57 -0.93 21.59
C GLU A 137 -15.40 -0.54 20.37
N PHE A 138 -14.78 -0.61 19.18
CA PHE A 138 -15.46 -0.46 17.90
C PHE A 138 -15.54 -1.79 17.18
N ARG A 139 -16.72 -2.12 16.65
CA ARG A 139 -16.88 -3.30 15.80
C ARG A 139 -16.23 -3.09 14.45
N LEU A 140 -15.95 -4.17 13.72
CA LEU A 140 -15.27 -4.06 12.44
C LEU A 140 -16.07 -3.26 11.40
N ASP A 141 -17.41 -3.34 11.44
CA ASP A 141 -18.29 -2.49 10.62
C ASP A 141 -18.11 -1.00 10.96
N ASP A 142 -17.97 -0.66 12.25
CA ASP A 142 -17.76 0.71 12.71
C ASP A 142 -16.40 1.24 12.27
N ILE A 143 -15.35 0.43 12.40
CA ILE A 143 -13.98 0.76 11.99
C ILE A 143 -13.93 1.01 10.48
N VAL A 144 -14.54 0.14 9.66
CA VAL A 144 -14.65 0.35 8.22
C VAL A 144 -15.41 1.64 7.90
N ALA A 145 -16.49 1.93 8.63
CA ALA A 145 -17.24 3.18 8.46
C ALA A 145 -16.43 4.43 8.85
N GLN A 146 -15.64 4.37 9.92
CA GLN A 146 -14.73 5.44 10.36
C GLN A 146 -13.68 5.74 9.29
N VAL A 147 -13.00 4.73 8.77
CA VAL A 147 -11.98 4.90 7.72
C VAL A 147 -12.59 5.51 6.46
N ARG A 148 -13.76 5.01 6.03
CA ARG A 148 -14.52 5.57 4.89
C ARG A 148 -14.88 7.04 5.12
N ARG A 149 -15.33 7.42 6.31
CA ARG A 149 -15.59 8.82 6.67
C ARG A 149 -14.32 9.67 6.56
N GLY A 150 -13.20 9.20 7.09
CA GLY A 150 -11.91 9.90 7.01
C GLY A 150 -11.44 10.14 5.58
N VAL A 151 -11.53 9.13 4.71
CA VAL A 151 -11.19 9.26 3.28
C VAL A 151 -12.10 10.26 2.57
N LEU A 152 -13.42 10.21 2.80
CA LEU A 152 -14.35 11.17 2.20
C LEU A 152 -14.17 12.59 2.74
N TRP A 153 -13.84 12.73 4.01
CA TRP A 153 -13.54 14.02 4.62
C TRP A 153 -12.31 14.64 3.95
N LEU A 154 -11.20 13.89 3.84
CA LEU A 154 -9.99 14.36 3.17
C LEU A 154 -10.25 14.75 1.70
N TYR A 155 -11.09 14.02 0.99
CA TYR A 155 -11.51 14.39 -0.37
C TYR A 155 -12.29 15.71 -0.42
N ARG A 156 -13.24 15.90 0.49
CA ARG A 156 -14.07 17.12 0.54
C ARG A 156 -13.27 18.36 0.93
N HIS A 157 -12.26 18.19 1.76
CA HIS A 157 -11.39 19.27 2.26
C HIS A 157 -10.05 19.36 1.52
N ALA A 158 -9.84 18.59 0.45
CA ALA A 158 -8.56 18.50 -0.25
C ALA A 158 -8.01 19.87 -0.66
N THR A 159 -8.84 20.70 -1.31
CA THR A 159 -8.44 22.03 -1.77
C THR A 159 -8.01 22.95 -0.62
N GLU A 160 -8.70 22.89 0.52
CA GLU A 160 -8.37 23.67 1.72
C GLU A 160 -7.03 23.24 2.33
N LEU A 161 -6.74 21.94 2.24
CA LEU A 161 -5.49 21.32 2.68
C LEU A 161 -4.33 21.50 1.67
N GLY A 162 -4.56 22.16 0.53
CA GLY A 162 -3.57 22.33 -0.54
C GLY A 162 -3.36 21.06 -1.40
N VAL A 163 -4.23 20.07 -1.28
CA VAL A 163 -4.21 18.82 -2.02
C VAL A 163 -5.05 18.93 -3.29
N ASP A 164 -4.62 18.28 -4.38
CA ASP A 164 -5.47 18.09 -5.56
C ASP A 164 -6.48 16.96 -5.28
N PRO A 165 -7.80 17.22 -5.27
CA PRO A 165 -8.82 16.18 -5.03
C PRO A 165 -8.78 15.04 -6.05
N GLY A 166 -8.20 15.25 -7.24
CA GLY A 166 -7.98 14.21 -8.25
C GLY A 166 -6.75 13.32 -8.02
N GLN A 167 -5.96 13.59 -6.98
CA GLN A 167 -4.67 12.95 -6.69
C GLN A 167 -4.60 12.43 -5.25
N ILE A 168 -5.67 11.78 -4.79
CA ILE A 168 -5.70 11.11 -3.48
C ILE A 168 -5.42 9.62 -3.65
N PHE A 169 -4.50 9.10 -2.85
CA PHE A 169 -4.03 7.72 -2.89
C PHE A 169 -4.14 7.11 -1.49
N LEU A 170 -4.42 5.81 -1.43
CA LEU A 170 -4.45 5.06 -0.18
C LEU A 170 -3.20 4.17 -0.05
N ALA A 171 -2.70 4.04 1.15
CA ALA A 171 -1.82 2.96 1.55
C ALA A 171 -2.33 2.35 2.84
N GLY A 172 -2.19 1.04 2.96
CA GLY A 172 -2.50 0.35 4.20
C GLY A 172 -1.58 -0.83 4.43
N ALA A 173 -1.31 -1.14 5.69
CA ALA A 173 -0.51 -2.29 6.09
C ALA A 173 -1.36 -3.27 6.93
N SER A 174 -1.29 -4.57 6.66
CA SER A 174 -1.99 -5.60 7.44
C SER A 174 -3.51 -5.35 7.50
N ALA A 175 -4.09 -5.24 8.69
CA ALA A 175 -5.47 -4.79 8.89
C ALA A 175 -5.78 -3.45 8.18
N GLY A 176 -4.84 -2.53 8.09
CA GLY A 176 -4.99 -1.28 7.35
C GLY A 176 -5.09 -1.48 5.84
N ALA A 177 -4.43 -2.49 5.28
CA ALA A 177 -4.60 -2.85 3.87
C ALA A 177 -5.99 -3.44 3.61
N GLN A 178 -6.56 -4.17 4.58
CA GLN A 178 -7.96 -4.62 4.54
C GLN A 178 -8.91 -3.42 4.53
N LEU A 179 -8.71 -2.45 5.43
CA LEU A 179 -9.52 -1.23 5.53
C LEU A 179 -9.42 -0.38 4.26
N ALA A 180 -8.21 -0.19 3.74
CA ALA A 180 -7.98 0.49 2.47
C ALA A 180 -8.70 -0.22 1.31
N ALA A 181 -8.64 -1.56 1.26
CA ALA A 181 -9.36 -2.34 0.26
C ALA A 181 -10.89 -2.21 0.39
N MET A 182 -11.43 -2.09 1.62
CA MET A 182 -12.85 -1.81 1.84
C MET A 182 -13.27 -0.42 1.33
N CYS A 183 -12.37 0.57 1.28
CA CYS A 183 -12.65 1.87 0.65
C CYS A 183 -12.78 1.77 -0.88
N LEU A 184 -12.23 0.73 -1.50
CA LEU A 184 -12.26 0.53 -2.96
C LEU A 184 -13.50 -0.21 -3.45
N VAL A 185 -14.27 -0.81 -2.54
CA VAL A 185 -15.43 -1.66 -2.85
C VAL A 185 -16.71 -1.13 -2.21
N ASP A 186 -17.84 -1.72 -2.57
CA ASP A 186 -19.20 -1.42 -2.09
C ASP A 186 -19.75 -0.02 -2.43
N HIS A 187 -20.88 0.33 -1.81
CA HIS A 187 -21.68 1.53 -2.05
C HIS A 187 -21.71 2.42 -0.79
N TRP A 188 -20.55 2.94 -0.40
CA TRP A 188 -20.44 3.82 0.78
C TRP A 188 -20.34 5.31 0.42
N LEU A 189 -19.98 5.62 -0.83
CA LEU A 189 -19.92 6.98 -1.34
C LEU A 189 -21.33 7.50 -1.68
N PRO A 190 -21.55 8.84 -1.60
CA PRO A 190 -22.74 9.46 -2.16
C PRO A 190 -22.96 9.05 -3.62
N ILE A 191 -24.21 8.98 -4.08
CA ILE A 191 -24.58 8.52 -5.42
C ILE A 191 -23.94 9.35 -6.56
N THR A 192 -23.48 10.56 -6.24
CA THR A 192 -22.79 11.49 -7.13
C THR A 192 -21.29 11.20 -7.30
N LEU A 193 -20.70 10.36 -6.44
CA LEU A 193 -19.28 10.04 -6.43
C LEU A 193 -19.04 8.55 -6.72
N ARG A 194 -17.98 8.27 -7.46
CA ARG A 194 -17.43 6.92 -7.64
C ARG A 194 -16.11 6.83 -6.89
N VAL A 195 -15.69 5.60 -6.62
CA VAL A 195 -14.39 5.31 -5.99
C VAL A 195 -13.26 6.02 -6.75
N ARG A 196 -13.24 5.98 -8.09
CA ARG A 196 -12.20 6.61 -8.91
C ARG A 196 -12.22 8.14 -8.93
N ASP A 197 -13.32 8.75 -8.52
CA ASP A 197 -13.41 10.20 -8.37
C ASP A 197 -12.71 10.63 -7.07
N VAL A 198 -12.61 9.72 -6.09
CA VAL A 198 -12.06 9.98 -4.75
C VAL A 198 -10.68 9.37 -4.54
N ILE A 199 -10.41 8.20 -5.12
CA ILE A 199 -9.19 7.41 -4.90
C ILE A 199 -8.58 7.07 -6.25
N ARG A 200 -7.37 7.58 -6.49
CA ARG A 200 -6.67 7.49 -7.76
C ARG A 200 -5.75 6.27 -7.88
N GLY A 201 -5.33 5.71 -6.75
CA GLY A 201 -4.51 4.50 -6.64
C GLY A 201 -4.48 3.99 -5.19
N ALA A 202 -4.10 2.74 -5.00
CA ALA A 202 -3.86 2.20 -3.67
C ALA A 202 -2.63 1.28 -3.59
N CYS A 203 -1.94 1.30 -2.47
CA CYS A 203 -0.85 0.40 -2.11
C CYS A 203 -1.24 -0.44 -0.89
N LEU A 204 -1.47 -1.74 -1.10
CA LEU A 204 -1.97 -2.67 -0.10
C LEU A 204 -0.84 -3.59 0.33
N VAL A 205 -0.35 -3.42 1.56
CA VAL A 205 0.85 -4.11 2.07
C VAL A 205 0.45 -5.20 3.06
N SER A 206 0.75 -6.45 2.75
CA SER A 206 0.59 -7.63 3.61
C SER A 206 -0.80 -7.74 4.24
N GLY A 207 -1.85 -7.51 3.46
CA GLY A 207 -3.21 -7.42 3.98
C GLY A 207 -3.92 -8.76 4.21
N VAL A 208 -5.04 -8.67 4.94
CA VAL A 208 -6.01 -9.76 5.09
C VAL A 208 -7.31 -9.41 4.36
N TYR A 209 -7.68 -10.18 3.34
CA TYR A 209 -8.76 -9.80 2.41
C TYR A 209 -9.97 -10.73 2.47
N GLU A 210 -9.81 -11.91 3.07
CA GLU A 210 -10.86 -12.87 3.40
C GLU A 210 -10.81 -13.19 4.90
N LEU A 211 -11.86 -12.79 5.62
CA LEU A 211 -11.92 -12.85 7.07
C LEU A 211 -12.56 -14.12 7.62
N GLU A 212 -13.21 -14.94 6.79
CA GLU A 212 -13.83 -16.17 7.31
C GLU A 212 -12.80 -17.14 7.88
N THR A 213 -11.63 -17.28 7.24
CA THR A 213 -10.56 -18.10 7.79
C THR A 213 -10.00 -17.49 9.09
N LEU A 214 -9.82 -16.16 9.14
CA LEU A 214 -9.38 -15.46 10.35
C LEU A 214 -10.37 -15.63 11.51
N ARG A 215 -11.67 -15.68 11.21
CA ARG A 215 -12.75 -15.84 12.18
C ARG A 215 -12.62 -17.12 13.02
N HIS A 216 -11.97 -18.15 12.49
CA HIS A 216 -11.76 -19.43 13.20
C HIS A 216 -10.45 -19.47 14.00
N SER A 217 -9.63 -18.42 13.92
CA SER A 217 -8.42 -18.26 14.74
C SER A 217 -8.72 -17.60 16.10
N TYR A 218 -7.71 -17.54 16.97
CA TYR A 218 -7.74 -16.81 18.24
C TYR A 218 -8.19 -15.34 18.08
N LEU A 219 -7.94 -14.71 16.92
CA LEU A 219 -8.38 -13.34 16.64
C LEU A 219 -9.89 -13.27 16.45
N GLY A 220 -10.48 -14.24 15.76
CA GLY A 220 -11.93 -14.31 15.58
C GLY A 220 -12.66 -14.47 16.90
N GLU A 221 -12.10 -15.26 17.81
CA GLU A 221 -12.60 -15.39 19.19
C GLU A 221 -12.42 -14.08 19.98
N ALA A 222 -11.21 -13.50 19.96
CA ALA A 222 -10.89 -12.27 20.68
C ALA A 222 -11.77 -11.08 20.27
N PHE A 223 -12.17 -11.00 19.01
CA PHE A 223 -13.04 -9.93 18.49
C PHE A 223 -14.53 -10.30 18.49
N GLY A 224 -14.90 -11.53 18.84
CA GLY A 224 -16.28 -12.01 18.69
C GLY A 224 -16.80 -11.85 17.26
N LEU A 225 -15.95 -12.14 16.27
CA LEU A 225 -16.22 -11.89 14.87
C LEU A 225 -17.30 -12.86 14.37
N SER A 226 -18.47 -12.34 14.00
CA SER A 226 -19.54 -13.16 13.45
C SER A 226 -19.27 -13.52 11.98
N ALA A 227 -19.84 -14.62 11.48
CA ALA A 227 -19.74 -14.98 10.07
C ALA A 227 -20.31 -13.89 9.14
N ALA A 228 -21.37 -13.20 9.57
CA ALA A 228 -21.97 -12.11 8.81
C ALA A 228 -21.06 -10.88 8.75
N GLU A 229 -20.42 -10.52 9.86
CA GLU A 229 -19.47 -9.39 9.92
C GLU A 229 -18.18 -9.71 9.16
N ALA A 230 -17.64 -10.93 9.28
CA ALA A 230 -16.51 -11.38 8.47
C ALA A 230 -16.84 -11.30 6.97
N ALA A 231 -18.03 -11.75 6.56
CA ALA A 231 -18.47 -11.68 5.16
C ALA A 231 -18.60 -10.25 4.65
N ARG A 232 -19.18 -9.34 5.44
CA ARG A 232 -19.31 -7.92 5.07
C ARG A 232 -17.95 -7.23 4.97
N ASN A 233 -16.99 -7.61 5.81
CA ASN A 233 -15.68 -6.95 5.89
C ASN A 233 -14.56 -7.73 5.19
N SER A 234 -14.88 -8.66 4.29
CA SER A 234 -13.91 -9.34 3.43
C SER A 234 -13.85 -8.68 2.05
N PRO A 235 -12.87 -7.78 1.77
CA PRO A 235 -12.75 -7.13 0.46
C PRO A 235 -12.80 -8.12 -0.71
N LEU A 236 -12.21 -9.31 -0.54
CA LEU A 236 -12.18 -10.36 -1.56
C LEU A 236 -13.57 -10.72 -2.08
N ARG A 237 -14.60 -10.70 -1.22
CA ARG A 237 -15.99 -11.06 -1.56
C ARG A 237 -16.71 -9.98 -2.36
N HIS A 238 -16.14 -8.78 -2.45
CA HIS A 238 -16.77 -7.61 -3.07
C HIS A 238 -16.10 -7.19 -4.37
N VAL A 239 -14.89 -7.68 -4.65
CA VAL A 239 -14.07 -7.30 -5.83
C VAL A 239 -14.86 -7.40 -7.14
N PHE A 240 -15.52 -8.54 -7.41
CA PHE A 240 -16.26 -8.74 -8.66
C PHE A 240 -17.44 -7.77 -8.81
N ARG A 241 -18.18 -7.52 -7.72
CA ARG A 241 -19.28 -6.54 -7.73
C ARG A 241 -18.78 -5.13 -7.98
N ALA A 242 -17.61 -4.79 -7.44
CA ALA A 242 -16.99 -3.48 -7.62
C ALA A 242 -16.46 -3.29 -9.05
N ALA A 243 -15.82 -4.30 -9.63
CA ALA A 243 -15.22 -4.23 -10.95
C ALA A 243 -16.24 -4.32 -12.09
N ASN A 244 -17.27 -5.17 -11.96
CA ASN A 244 -18.27 -5.40 -13.01
C ASN A 244 -19.46 -4.43 -12.96
N ARG A 245 -19.32 -3.27 -12.31
CA ARG A 245 -20.39 -2.25 -12.35
C ARG A 245 -20.55 -1.77 -13.77
N ALA A 246 -21.77 -1.86 -14.29
CA ALA A 246 -22.11 -1.38 -15.63
C ALA A 246 -21.61 0.06 -15.83
N PRO A 247 -20.80 0.33 -16.87
CA PRO A 247 -20.47 1.69 -17.24
C PRO A 247 -21.77 2.45 -17.49
N ARG A 248 -21.94 3.61 -16.85
CA ARG A 248 -23.00 4.54 -17.28
C ARG A 248 -22.61 5.02 -18.69
N ALA A 249 -23.57 5.04 -19.62
CA ALA A 249 -23.39 5.15 -21.08
C ALA A 249 -22.51 6.32 -21.60
N HIS A 250 -22.06 7.23 -20.72
CA HIS A 250 -21.26 8.41 -21.06
C HIS A 250 -19.98 8.57 -20.23
N GLN A 251 -19.50 7.53 -19.51
CA GLN A 251 -18.29 7.65 -18.69
C GLN A 251 -17.38 6.41 -18.72
N PRO A 252 -16.31 6.39 -19.54
CA PRO A 252 -15.26 5.38 -19.45
C PRO A 252 -14.54 5.48 -18.09
N GLY A 253 -14.27 4.34 -17.44
CA GLY A 253 -13.63 4.27 -16.11
C GLY A 253 -14.40 3.51 -15.02
N ALA A 254 -15.33 2.63 -15.38
CA ALA A 254 -15.98 1.72 -14.42
C ALA A 254 -15.00 0.62 -14.02
N GLY A 255 -14.29 0.79 -12.90
CA GLY A 255 -13.37 -0.23 -12.40
C GLY A 255 -12.56 0.27 -11.20
N LEU A 256 -11.87 -0.66 -10.54
CA LEU A 256 -10.97 -0.33 -9.43
C LEU A 256 -9.82 0.58 -9.91
N PRO A 257 -9.30 1.49 -9.05
CA PRO A 257 -8.08 2.23 -9.37
C PRO A 257 -6.88 1.27 -9.51
N PRO A 258 -5.77 1.69 -10.16
CA PRO A 258 -4.54 0.91 -10.17
C PRO A 258 -4.07 0.57 -8.76
N LEU A 259 -3.63 -0.68 -8.57
CA LEU A 259 -3.24 -1.21 -7.27
C LEU A 259 -1.78 -1.66 -7.28
N VAL A 260 -1.07 -1.36 -6.21
CA VAL A 260 0.14 -2.08 -5.82
C VAL A 260 -0.28 -3.02 -4.70
N LEU A 261 -0.06 -4.30 -4.91
CA LEU A 261 -0.29 -5.34 -3.90
C LEU A 261 1.08 -5.88 -3.52
N ALA A 262 1.48 -5.70 -2.26
CA ALA A 262 2.81 -6.04 -1.79
C ALA A 262 2.74 -7.00 -0.61
N SER A 263 3.64 -7.97 -0.55
CA SER A 263 3.87 -8.84 0.60
C SER A 263 5.36 -9.08 0.82
N GLY A 264 5.75 -9.45 2.03
CA GLY A 264 7.11 -9.91 2.30
C GLY A 264 7.32 -11.34 1.79
N GLU A 265 8.55 -11.68 1.40
CA GLU A 265 8.91 -13.07 1.13
C GLU A 265 8.80 -13.95 2.40
N ARG A 266 9.08 -13.36 3.57
CA ARG A 266 9.05 -14.03 4.88
C ARG A 266 7.74 -13.76 5.63
N GLU A 267 6.63 -13.81 4.91
CA GLU A 267 5.28 -13.78 5.50
C GLU A 267 4.87 -15.15 6.03
N THR A 268 3.91 -15.17 6.96
CA THR A 268 3.30 -16.44 7.36
C THR A 268 2.46 -17.03 6.24
N ALA A 269 2.16 -18.32 6.36
CA ALA A 269 1.33 -19.03 5.38
C ALA A 269 -0.05 -18.35 5.17
N ALA A 270 -0.66 -17.77 6.21
CA ALA A 270 -1.93 -17.05 6.06
C ALA A 270 -1.78 -15.79 5.21
N PHE A 271 -0.80 -14.94 5.49
CA PHE A 271 -0.62 -13.68 4.73
C PHE A 271 -0.16 -13.93 3.29
N ALA A 272 0.71 -14.92 3.07
CA ALA A 272 1.07 -15.37 1.72
C ALA A 272 -0.17 -15.87 0.94
N ALA A 273 -1.04 -16.65 1.58
CA ALA A 273 -2.27 -17.12 0.95
C ALA A 273 -3.26 -15.98 0.67
N GLN A 274 -3.46 -15.06 1.61
CA GLN A 274 -4.31 -13.87 1.45
C GLN A 274 -3.86 -13.01 0.28
N HIS A 275 -2.55 -12.76 0.14
CA HIS A 275 -1.95 -12.06 -1.00
C HIS A 275 -2.32 -12.76 -2.31
N GLY A 276 -2.05 -14.07 -2.41
CA GLY A 276 -2.33 -14.85 -3.62
C GLY A 276 -3.82 -14.90 -3.98
N TRP A 277 -4.70 -15.08 -3.00
CA TRP A 277 -6.15 -15.12 -3.24
C TRP A 277 -6.69 -13.77 -3.71
N TYR A 278 -6.23 -12.68 -3.11
CA TYR A 278 -6.69 -11.35 -3.49
C TYR A 278 -6.11 -10.91 -4.84
N GLU A 279 -4.84 -11.20 -5.11
CA GLU A 279 -4.27 -10.96 -6.45
C GLU A 279 -5.06 -11.68 -7.54
N ALA A 280 -5.35 -12.97 -7.34
CA ALA A 280 -6.12 -13.76 -8.31
C ALA A 280 -7.52 -13.17 -8.53
N ALA A 281 -8.22 -12.79 -7.46
CA ALA A 281 -9.54 -12.19 -7.55
C ALA A 281 -9.51 -10.83 -8.28
N LEU A 282 -8.54 -9.97 -7.97
CA LEU A 282 -8.35 -8.67 -8.62
C LEU A 282 -8.07 -8.83 -10.13
N ARG A 283 -7.16 -9.75 -10.50
CA ARG A 283 -6.85 -10.02 -11.91
C ARG A 283 -8.04 -10.60 -12.66
N GLN A 284 -8.76 -11.55 -12.06
CA GLN A 284 -9.96 -12.13 -12.65
C GLN A 284 -11.07 -11.07 -12.85
N ALA A 285 -11.11 -10.06 -11.98
CA ALA A 285 -12.00 -8.92 -12.09
C ALA A 285 -11.50 -7.82 -13.05
N GLY A 286 -10.36 -8.01 -13.74
CA GLY A 286 -9.82 -7.06 -14.71
C GLY A 286 -9.13 -5.84 -14.10
N ALA A 287 -8.78 -5.87 -12.80
CA ALA A 287 -8.08 -4.77 -12.16
C ALA A 287 -6.60 -4.67 -12.62
N HIS A 288 -6.08 -3.45 -12.71
CA HIS A 288 -4.66 -3.21 -12.95
C HIS A 288 -3.87 -3.38 -11.64
N VAL A 289 -3.13 -4.48 -11.52
CA VAL A 289 -2.37 -4.83 -10.31
C VAL A 289 -0.87 -4.95 -10.61
N THR A 290 -0.07 -4.18 -9.88
CA THR A 290 1.37 -4.39 -9.72
C THR A 290 1.57 -5.24 -8.47
N SER A 291 1.85 -6.54 -8.66
CA SER A 291 2.13 -7.46 -7.54
C SER A 291 3.61 -7.48 -7.22
N LEU A 292 3.95 -7.37 -5.93
CA LEU A 292 5.31 -7.35 -5.42
C LEU A 292 5.44 -8.33 -4.26
N VAL A 293 6.42 -9.22 -4.34
CA VAL A 293 6.90 -10.00 -3.20
C VAL A 293 8.30 -9.52 -2.87
N ALA A 294 8.46 -8.85 -1.75
CA ALA A 294 9.70 -8.19 -1.37
C ALA A 294 10.67 -9.19 -0.72
N ALA A 295 11.78 -9.47 -1.42
CA ALA A 295 12.81 -10.40 -0.96
C ALA A 295 13.35 -10.04 0.42
N ALA A 296 13.54 -11.06 1.26
CA ALA A 296 14.02 -10.98 2.64
C ALA A 296 13.20 -10.12 3.62
N ARG A 297 12.10 -9.50 3.17
CA ARG A 297 11.19 -8.71 4.02
C ARG A 297 10.14 -9.58 4.69
N HIS A 298 9.68 -9.14 5.85
CA HIS A 298 8.61 -9.74 6.63
C HIS A 298 7.53 -8.70 6.97
N HIS A 299 6.51 -9.14 7.68
CA HIS A 299 5.30 -8.37 7.97
C HIS A 299 5.55 -6.98 8.60
N PHE A 300 6.59 -6.87 9.46
CA PHE A 300 6.87 -5.67 10.24
C PHE A 300 7.94 -4.72 9.69
N ASP A 301 8.75 -5.12 8.71
CA ASP A 301 9.77 -4.23 8.13
C ASP A 301 9.38 -3.74 6.73
N LEU A 302 8.56 -4.51 6.00
CA LEU A 302 8.07 -4.12 4.69
C LEU A 302 7.36 -2.77 4.69
N PRO A 303 6.44 -2.46 5.64
CA PRO A 303 5.75 -1.16 5.64
C PRO A 303 6.70 0.03 5.80
N LEU A 304 7.84 -0.12 6.47
CA LEU A 304 8.83 0.96 6.63
C LEU A 304 9.42 1.44 5.29
N GLY A 305 9.34 0.62 4.23
CA GLY A 305 9.77 0.98 2.88
C GLY A 305 8.74 1.74 2.05
N LEU A 306 7.55 2.04 2.58
CA LEU A 306 6.40 2.56 1.81
C LEU A 306 6.71 3.83 0.99
N GLY A 307 7.49 4.74 1.55
CA GLY A 307 7.92 5.98 0.90
C GLY A 307 9.37 6.00 0.43
N ASP A 308 10.14 4.94 0.70
CA ASP A 308 11.59 4.92 0.45
C ASP A 308 11.90 4.55 -1.01
N PRO A 309 12.44 5.48 -1.84
CA PRO A 309 12.77 5.21 -3.24
C PRO A 309 13.89 4.16 -3.42
N ALA A 310 14.65 3.82 -2.38
CA ALA A 310 15.63 2.74 -2.42
C ALA A 310 14.97 1.35 -2.47
N THR A 311 13.72 1.23 -1.99
CA THR A 311 13.01 -0.06 -1.94
C THR A 311 12.11 -0.29 -3.16
N PRO A 312 11.87 -1.56 -3.57
CA PRO A 312 10.88 -1.87 -4.61
C PRO A 312 9.47 -1.35 -4.28
N LEU A 313 9.07 -1.46 -3.00
CA LEU A 313 7.77 -0.97 -2.52
C LEU A 313 7.66 0.55 -2.70
N GLY A 314 8.62 1.31 -2.18
CA GLY A 314 8.59 2.76 -2.26
C GLY A 314 8.65 3.27 -3.69
N ARG A 315 9.45 2.66 -4.58
CA ARG A 315 9.42 2.99 -6.02
C ARG A 315 8.05 2.79 -6.65
N ALA A 316 7.41 1.67 -6.38
CA ALA A 316 6.08 1.39 -6.94
C ALA A 316 5.02 2.35 -6.40
N THR A 317 5.07 2.66 -5.11
CA THR A 317 4.15 3.60 -4.44
C THR A 317 4.34 5.02 -4.95
N LEU A 318 5.57 5.54 -4.98
CA LEU A 318 5.88 6.88 -5.48
C LEU A 318 5.54 7.03 -6.97
N ALA A 319 5.74 5.98 -7.77
CA ALA A 319 5.33 5.96 -9.18
C ALA A 319 3.81 6.08 -9.37
N GLN A 320 2.98 5.50 -8.47
CA GLN A 320 1.53 5.72 -8.53
C GLN A 320 1.17 7.19 -8.36
N LEU A 321 1.84 7.86 -7.40
CA LEU A 321 1.62 9.27 -7.10
C LEU A 321 2.25 10.21 -8.14
N ARG A 322 3.09 9.68 -9.03
CA ARG A 322 3.90 10.44 -10.00
C ARG A 322 4.80 11.49 -9.31
N VAL A 323 5.36 11.09 -8.17
CA VAL A 323 6.28 11.91 -7.36
C VAL A 323 7.61 11.20 -7.14
N GLY A 324 8.61 11.94 -6.66
CA GLY A 324 9.98 11.44 -6.50
C GLY A 324 10.85 11.64 -7.75
N PRO A 325 12.12 11.21 -7.72
CA PRO A 325 12.94 11.22 -8.92
C PRO A 325 12.23 10.35 -9.96
N GLY A 326 11.82 10.96 -11.08
CA GLY A 326 11.24 10.22 -12.19
C GLY A 326 12.18 9.06 -12.60
N PRO A 327 11.71 8.10 -13.40
CA PRO A 327 12.62 7.09 -13.93
C PRO A 327 13.76 7.83 -14.63
N GLU A 328 14.95 7.80 -14.05
CA GLU A 328 16.16 8.04 -14.82
C GLU A 328 16.14 6.94 -15.87
N LEU A 329 15.71 7.30 -17.08
CA LEU A 329 16.18 6.65 -18.28
C LEU A 329 17.70 6.71 -18.15
N ARG A 330 18.29 5.63 -17.65
CA ARG A 330 19.71 5.40 -17.73
C ARG A 330 20.01 5.32 -19.22
N SER A 331 20.30 6.47 -19.83
CA SER A 331 21.18 6.54 -20.98
C SER A 331 22.58 6.16 -20.48
N GLY A 332 22.75 4.87 -20.17
CA GLY A 332 24.06 4.26 -20.17
C GLY A 332 24.62 4.39 -21.59
N PRO A 333 25.94 4.60 -21.75
CA PRO A 333 26.53 4.68 -23.06
C PRO A 333 26.23 3.36 -23.78
N GLU A 334 25.81 3.48 -25.04
CA GLU A 334 25.73 2.34 -25.96
C GLU A 334 27.01 1.50 -25.78
N LEU A 335 26.81 0.24 -25.41
CA LEU A 335 27.83 -0.79 -25.55
C LEU A 335 28.21 -0.80 -27.02
N ARG A 336 29.29 -0.09 -27.35
CA ARG A 336 29.96 -0.22 -28.64
C ARG A 336 30.21 -1.70 -28.85
N SER A 337 29.68 -2.20 -29.95
CA SER A 337 30.01 -3.50 -30.51
C SER A 337 31.52 -3.72 -30.41
N GLY A 338 31.89 -4.83 -29.74
CA GLY A 338 33.25 -5.33 -29.77
C GLY A 338 33.70 -5.60 -31.20
N PRO A 339 35.02 -5.62 -31.46
CA PRO A 339 35.55 -5.70 -32.81
C PRO A 339 35.15 -7.02 -33.47
N GLU A 340 34.73 -6.91 -34.73
CA GLU A 340 34.53 -8.03 -35.65
C GLU A 340 35.77 -8.92 -35.66
N LEU A 341 35.60 -10.20 -35.32
CA LEU A 341 36.58 -11.23 -35.65
C LEU A 341 36.48 -11.52 -37.15
N GLY A 342 37.39 -10.91 -37.90
CA GLY A 342 37.64 -11.25 -39.31
C GLY A 342 38.12 -12.69 -39.50
N PRO A 343 38.06 -13.22 -40.74
CA PRO A 343 38.13 -14.64 -41.01
C PRO A 343 39.55 -15.20 -40.82
N GLY A 344 39.65 -16.34 -40.14
CA GLY A 344 40.90 -17.07 -39.97
C GLY A 344 41.46 -17.59 -41.30
N PRO A 345 42.79 -17.62 -41.49
CA PRO A 345 43.38 -18.01 -42.75
C PRO A 345 43.36 -19.54 -42.93
N ASN A 346 42.91 -19.92 -44.12
CA ASN A 346 43.21 -21.18 -44.80
C ASN A 346 44.69 -21.57 -44.63
N GLN A 347 44.96 -22.79 -44.16
CA GLN A 347 46.14 -23.54 -44.59
C GLN A 347 45.75 -24.92 -45.12
N ARG A 348 46.38 -25.24 -46.24
CA ARG A 348 46.12 -26.33 -47.17
C ARG A 348 46.79 -27.64 -46.72
N SER A 349 46.03 -28.72 -46.90
CA SER A 349 46.38 -30.07 -47.36
C SER A 349 47.84 -30.58 -47.33
N ALA A 350 48.03 -31.70 -46.62
CA ALA A 350 48.71 -32.94 -47.03
C ALA A 350 48.42 -33.99 -45.93
N GLY A 351 48.20 -35.29 -46.13
CA GLY A 351 48.21 -36.14 -47.29
C GLY A 351 47.69 -37.53 -46.87
N VAL A 352 47.20 -38.28 -47.84
CA VAL A 352 46.70 -39.66 -47.72
C VAL A 352 47.85 -40.62 -47.41
N MET A 353 47.66 -41.54 -46.45
CA MET A 353 48.30 -42.86 -46.54
C MET A 353 47.51 -43.94 -45.78
N ARG A 354 47.01 -44.92 -46.55
CA ARG A 354 46.45 -46.20 -46.09
C ARG A 354 47.57 -47.16 -45.63
N ARG A 355 47.22 -48.07 -44.71
CA ARG A 355 47.64 -49.47 -44.47
C ARG A 355 47.57 -49.70 -42.95
N ARG A 356 47.06 -50.78 -42.38
CA ARG A 356 46.60 -52.10 -42.84
C ARG A 356 45.58 -52.61 -41.82
#